data_AF-M0BT90-F1
#
_entry.id   AF-M0BT90-F1
#
_cell.length_a   1.000
_cell.length_b   1.000
_cell.length_c   1.000
_cell.angle_alpha   90.00
_cell.angle_beta   90.00
_cell.angle_gamma   90.00
#
_symmetry.space_group_name_H-M   'P 1'
#
loop_
_entity.id
_entity.type
_entity.pdbx_description
1 polymer ?
#
loop_
_entity_poly.entity_id
_entity_poly.type
_entity_poly.pdbx_seq_one_letter_code
_entity_poly.pdbx_strand_id
1 'polypeptide(L)'
;MDRQSNRRDERAQAFTLEGLVSAIIVLTAVLFALQAVVITPTTGGAVDRAAMGQDEQEIRDALIVAGEKGNLSDLVRYWNPDSGEWEEANAPGPGAYNSSRFAELSDFGTILDQHIVEAGGKSYNVEYIAYDPSSGSRTSEQIVRMGGGASDSVVSASYTVLVHEEQNLHTSRAFEGNGDSIESTPAYPFKPDTDAYTLVEVRVTVW
;
A
#
# COMPACT_ATOMS: atom_id res chain seq x y z
N MET A 1 -86.61 34.26 -7.54
CA MET A 1 -85.44 34.76 -6.78
C MET A 1 -84.49 33.58 -6.61
N ASP A 2 -83.59 33.30 -7.57
CA ASP A 2 -82.83 32.02 -7.52
C ASP A 2 -81.51 32.04 -8.35
N ARG A 3 -80.89 33.21 -8.53
CA ARG A 3 -79.64 33.34 -9.32
C ARG A 3 -78.48 34.03 -8.61
N GLN A 4 -78.66 34.43 -7.35
CA GLN A 4 -77.62 35.16 -6.59
C GLN A 4 -76.85 34.29 -5.58
N SER A 5 -77.35 33.12 -5.20
CA SER A 5 -76.65 32.18 -4.30
C SER A 5 -75.51 31.44 -5.03
N ASN A 6 -75.75 30.93 -6.25
CA ASN A 6 -74.78 30.13 -7.00
C ASN A 6 -73.42 30.84 -7.24
N ARG A 7 -73.42 32.15 -7.52
CA ARG A 7 -72.16 32.88 -7.81
C ARG A 7 -71.28 33.10 -6.59
N ARG A 8 -71.84 33.08 -5.37
CA ARG A 8 -71.04 33.20 -4.14
C ARG A 8 -70.45 31.85 -3.74
N ASP A 9 -71.20 30.77 -3.91
CA ASP A 9 -70.73 29.41 -3.66
C ASP A 9 -69.66 28.98 -4.69
N GLU A 10 -69.81 29.32 -5.97
CA GLU A 10 -68.79 29.11 -7.01
C GLU A 10 -67.50 29.89 -6.74
N ARG A 11 -67.60 31.11 -6.19
CA ARG A 11 -66.43 31.93 -5.81
C ARG A 11 -65.76 31.41 -4.54
N ALA A 12 -66.53 30.99 -3.55
CA ALA A 12 -66.00 30.40 -2.32
C ALA A 12 -65.28 29.07 -2.61
N GLN A 13 -65.77 28.27 -3.55
CA GLN A 13 -65.10 27.05 -4.04
C GLN A 13 -63.86 27.34 -4.89
N ALA A 14 -63.86 28.42 -5.66
CA ALA A 14 -62.67 28.84 -6.41
C ALA A 14 -61.52 29.22 -5.46
N PHE A 15 -61.82 29.92 -4.35
CA PHE A 15 -60.80 30.29 -3.35
C PHE A 15 -60.21 29.08 -2.62
N THR A 16 -61.00 28.04 -2.33
CA THR A 16 -60.47 26.81 -1.73
C THR A 16 -59.63 26.01 -2.72
N LEU A 17 -60.01 25.98 -4.01
CA LEU A 17 -59.24 25.33 -5.06
C LEU A 17 -57.90 26.05 -5.34
N GLU A 18 -57.91 27.37 -5.36
CA GLU A 18 -56.70 28.19 -5.56
C GLU A 18 -55.75 28.11 -4.36
N GLY A 19 -56.29 28.06 -3.14
CA GLY A 19 -55.52 27.80 -1.92
C GLY A 19 -54.84 26.43 -1.94
N LEU A 20 -55.54 25.39 -2.41
CA LEU A 20 -54.99 24.04 -2.55
C LEU A 20 -53.85 24.00 -3.59
N VAL A 21 -54.05 24.62 -4.76
CA VAL A 21 -53.02 24.68 -5.81
C VAL A 21 -51.79 25.45 -5.33
N SER A 22 -51.99 26.56 -4.61
CA SER A 22 -50.89 27.33 -4.02
C SER A 22 -50.11 26.53 -2.98
N ALA A 23 -50.80 25.77 -2.12
CA ALA A 23 -50.16 24.89 -1.15
C ALA A 23 -49.34 23.79 -1.83
N ILE A 24 -49.85 23.19 -2.92
CA ILE A 24 -49.12 22.19 -3.72
C ILE A 24 -47.87 22.81 -4.35
N ILE A 25 -47.96 24.02 -4.92
CA ILE A 25 -46.81 24.71 -5.51
C ILE A 25 -45.73 24.99 -4.46
N VAL A 26 -46.12 25.50 -3.28
CA VAL A 26 -45.18 25.78 -2.18
C VAL A 26 -44.56 24.48 -1.67
N LEU A 27 -45.35 23.42 -1.44
CA LEU A 27 -44.83 22.11 -1.05
C LEU A 27 -43.87 21.52 -2.08
N THR A 28 -44.18 21.68 -3.37
CA THR A 28 -43.33 21.20 -4.47
C THR A 28 -42.03 22.01 -4.53
N ALA A 29 -42.09 23.33 -4.37
CA ALA A 29 -40.92 24.20 -4.30
C ALA A 29 -40.04 23.87 -3.08
N VAL A 30 -40.64 23.59 -1.92
CA VAL A 30 -39.93 23.15 -0.72
C VAL A 30 -39.32 21.76 -0.92
N LEU A 31 -40.02 20.82 -1.55
CA LEU A 31 -39.47 19.51 -1.91
C LEU A 31 -38.29 19.62 -2.87
N PHE A 32 -38.37 20.48 -3.89
CA PHE A 32 -37.25 20.77 -4.78
C PHE A 32 -36.08 21.43 -4.05
N ALA A 33 -36.35 22.34 -3.10
CA ALA A 33 -35.32 22.95 -2.27
C ALA A 33 -34.66 21.94 -1.31
N LEU A 34 -35.42 20.97 -0.77
CA LEU A 34 -34.90 19.92 0.10
C LEU A 34 -34.13 18.82 -0.68
N GLN A 35 -34.45 18.61 -1.96
CA GLN A 35 -33.65 17.76 -2.85
C GLN A 35 -32.30 18.40 -3.22
N ALA A 36 -32.08 19.68 -2.92
CA ALA A 36 -30.76 20.31 -2.98
C ALA A 36 -29.89 19.87 -1.78
N VAL A 37 -29.73 18.56 -1.60
CA VAL A 37 -28.58 18.04 -0.85
C VAL A 37 -27.38 18.29 -1.74
N VAL A 38 -26.66 19.37 -1.44
CA VAL A 38 -25.31 19.53 -1.94
C VAL A 38 -24.49 18.43 -1.28
N ILE A 39 -24.34 17.29 -1.97
CA ILE A 39 -23.28 16.33 -1.69
C ILE A 39 -22.01 17.05 -2.10
N THR A 40 -21.50 17.90 -1.21
CA THR A 40 -20.14 18.40 -1.34
C THR A 40 -19.28 17.17 -1.07
N PRO A 41 -18.53 16.64 -2.04
CA PRO A 41 -17.64 15.55 -1.73
C PRO A 41 -16.67 16.05 -0.65
N THR A 42 -16.62 15.36 0.49
CA THR A 42 -15.57 15.52 1.49
C THR A 42 -14.28 14.98 0.87
N THR A 43 -13.76 15.68 -0.14
CA THR A 43 -12.72 15.16 -1.06
C THR A 43 -11.39 14.94 -0.36
N GLY A 44 -11.08 15.66 0.72
CA GLY A 44 -9.81 15.49 1.44
C GLY A 44 -9.56 14.03 1.83
N GLY A 45 -10.42 13.45 2.69
CA GLY A 45 -10.19 12.08 3.18
C GLY A 45 -10.48 10.96 2.18
N ALA A 46 -11.37 11.18 1.20
CA ALA A 46 -11.71 10.14 0.22
C ALA A 46 -10.66 10.02 -0.89
N VAL A 47 -10.08 11.15 -1.35
CA VAL A 47 -8.99 11.16 -2.31
C VAL A 47 -7.73 10.56 -1.69
N ASP A 48 -7.43 10.89 -0.44
CA ASP A 48 -6.29 10.30 0.27
C ASP A 48 -6.43 8.78 0.40
N ARG A 49 -7.63 8.28 0.72
CA ARG A 49 -7.89 6.83 0.80
C ARG A 49 -7.79 6.11 -0.54
N ALA A 50 -8.23 6.76 -1.63
CA ALA A 50 -8.10 6.20 -2.97
C ALA A 50 -6.63 6.17 -3.43
N ALA A 51 -5.86 7.22 -3.15
CA ALA A 51 -4.44 7.28 -3.43
C ALA A 51 -3.66 6.24 -2.61
N MET A 52 -3.94 6.10 -1.31
CA MET A 52 -3.36 5.05 -0.47
C MET A 52 -3.66 3.65 -1.00
N GLY A 53 -4.91 3.39 -1.43
CA GLY A 53 -5.29 2.11 -2.02
C GLY A 53 -4.57 1.85 -3.35
N GLN A 54 -4.32 2.89 -4.14
CA GLN A 54 -3.55 2.78 -5.38
C GLN A 54 -2.07 2.46 -5.09
N ASP A 55 -1.44 3.16 -4.13
CA ASP A 55 -0.06 2.88 -3.73
C ASP A 55 0.07 1.44 -3.20
N GLU A 56 -0.87 0.99 -2.35
CA GLU A 56 -0.84 -0.36 -1.80
C GLU A 56 -0.91 -1.42 -2.90
N GLN A 57 -1.79 -1.20 -3.88
CA GLN A 57 -1.95 -2.09 -5.03
C GLN A 57 -0.69 -2.11 -5.89
N GLU A 58 -0.10 -0.96 -6.18
CA GLU A 58 1.11 -0.84 -6.99
C GLU A 58 2.32 -1.53 -6.33
N ILE A 59 2.53 -1.31 -5.03
CA ILE A 59 3.59 -1.97 -4.26
C ILE A 59 3.36 -3.48 -4.24
N ARG A 60 2.12 -3.93 -4.01
CA ARG A 60 1.76 -5.34 -3.99
C ARG A 60 2.03 -6.00 -5.35
N ASP A 61 1.66 -5.34 -6.44
CA ASP A 61 1.89 -5.86 -7.79
C ASP A 61 3.39 -5.93 -8.10
N ALA A 62 4.18 -4.93 -7.70
CA ALA A 62 5.63 -4.95 -7.81
C ALA A 62 6.25 -6.13 -7.03
N LEU A 63 5.80 -6.36 -5.80
CA LEU A 63 6.23 -7.49 -4.97
C LEU A 63 5.87 -8.84 -5.59
N ILE A 64 4.65 -9.00 -6.12
CA ILE A 64 4.21 -10.24 -6.79
C ILE A 64 5.09 -10.52 -8.01
N VAL A 65 5.28 -9.53 -8.89
CA VAL A 65 6.11 -9.68 -10.10
C VAL A 65 7.55 -10.03 -9.74
N ALA A 66 8.10 -9.39 -8.71
CA ALA A 66 9.46 -9.67 -8.25
C ALA A 66 9.58 -11.04 -7.55
N GLY A 67 8.53 -11.50 -6.87
CA GLY A 67 8.46 -12.81 -6.25
C GLY A 67 8.38 -13.94 -7.27
N GLU A 68 7.53 -13.79 -8.30
CA GLU A 68 7.35 -14.80 -9.36
C GLU A 68 8.58 -14.96 -10.26
N LYS A 69 9.33 -13.88 -10.49
CA LYS A 69 10.56 -13.90 -11.29
C LYS A 69 11.79 -14.37 -10.50
N GLY A 70 11.67 -14.70 -9.22
CA GLY A 70 12.78 -15.13 -8.35
C GLY A 70 13.60 -13.99 -7.75
N ASN A 71 13.44 -12.76 -8.25
CA ASN A 71 14.21 -11.58 -7.85
C ASN A 71 14.14 -11.28 -6.35
N LEU A 72 12.98 -11.45 -5.69
CA LEU A 72 12.89 -11.27 -4.24
C LEU A 72 13.66 -12.36 -3.46
N SER A 73 13.65 -13.60 -3.93
CA SER A 73 14.41 -14.68 -3.28
C SER A 73 15.90 -14.48 -3.44
N ASP A 74 16.32 -14.01 -4.61
CA ASP A 74 17.72 -13.74 -4.88
C ASP A 74 18.23 -12.54 -4.07
N LEU A 75 17.44 -11.45 -3.98
CA LEU A 75 17.76 -10.29 -3.13
C LEU A 75 17.85 -10.65 -1.64
N VAL A 76 16.92 -11.45 -1.12
CA VAL A 76 16.96 -11.92 0.28
C VAL A 76 18.21 -12.77 0.56
N ARG A 77 18.79 -13.39 -0.47
CA ARG A 77 20.01 -14.19 -0.39
C ARG A 77 21.25 -13.42 -0.88
N TYR A 78 21.15 -12.11 -1.11
CA TYR A 78 22.24 -11.27 -1.59
C TYR A 78 23.13 -10.79 -0.43
N TRP A 79 23.94 -11.71 0.08
CA TRP A 79 24.68 -11.56 1.34
C TRP A 79 26.16 -11.89 1.14
N ASN A 80 27.01 -11.10 1.80
CA ASN A 80 28.45 -11.32 1.82
C ASN A 80 28.85 -12.05 3.12
N PRO A 81 29.24 -13.34 3.06
CA PRO A 81 29.60 -14.10 4.25
C PRO A 81 30.92 -13.63 4.89
N ASP A 82 31.83 -13.02 4.12
CA ASP A 82 33.14 -12.58 4.60
C ASP A 82 33.04 -11.31 5.45
N SER A 83 32.21 -10.34 5.03
CA SER A 83 31.98 -9.11 5.80
C SER A 83 30.90 -9.27 6.87
N GLY A 84 30.01 -10.25 6.73
CA GLY A 84 28.83 -10.38 7.59
C GLY A 84 27.83 -9.24 7.37
N GLU A 85 27.73 -8.75 6.13
CA GLU A 85 26.82 -7.70 5.70
C GLU A 85 26.12 -8.10 4.40
N TRP A 86 25.07 -7.36 4.04
CA TRP A 86 24.43 -7.50 2.74
C TRP A 86 25.42 -7.14 1.61
N GLU A 87 25.41 -7.91 0.51
CA GLU A 87 26.39 -7.76 -0.56
C GLU A 87 26.24 -6.38 -1.24
N GLU A 88 27.34 -5.66 -1.43
CA GLU A 88 27.33 -4.26 -1.93
C GLU A 88 26.50 -3.26 -1.09
N ALA A 89 26.31 -3.53 0.21
CA ALA A 89 25.72 -2.57 1.14
C ALA A 89 26.46 -1.22 1.12
N ASN A 90 25.70 -0.12 1.18
CA ASN A 90 26.26 1.22 1.03
C ASN A 90 25.51 2.34 1.76
N ALA A 91 24.52 2.01 2.59
CA ALA A 91 23.80 3.03 3.35
C ALA A 91 24.67 3.59 4.50
N PRO A 92 24.76 4.91 4.67
CA PRO A 92 25.33 5.49 5.88
C PRO A 92 24.31 5.42 7.02
N GLY A 93 24.48 4.47 7.95
CA GLY A 93 23.65 4.34 9.16
C GLY A 93 22.73 3.10 9.13
N PRO A 94 21.55 3.16 9.76
CA PRO A 94 20.66 1.99 9.78
C PRO A 94 20.09 1.71 8.39
N GLY A 95 20.22 0.47 7.93
CA GLY A 95 19.85 0.04 6.57
C GLY A 95 21.04 -0.57 5.84
N ALA A 96 20.79 -1.50 4.92
CA ALA A 96 21.83 -2.06 4.07
C ALA A 96 22.14 -1.15 2.87
N TYR A 97 21.10 -0.66 2.20
CA TYR A 97 21.21 0.10 0.95
C TYR A 97 20.51 1.45 1.05
N ASN A 98 21.09 2.46 0.40
CA ASN A 98 20.32 3.67 0.07
C ASN A 98 19.36 3.37 -1.10
N SER A 99 18.34 4.21 -1.29
CA SER A 99 17.27 3.96 -2.27
C SER A 99 17.80 3.79 -3.69
N SER A 100 18.70 4.67 -4.13
CA SER A 100 19.30 4.62 -5.47
C SER A 100 20.09 3.34 -5.70
N ARG A 101 20.84 2.88 -4.69
CA ARG A 101 21.55 1.60 -4.79
C ARG A 101 20.60 0.43 -4.83
N PHE A 102 19.56 0.43 -4.01
CA PHE A 102 18.57 -0.63 -4.04
C PHE A 102 17.84 -0.70 -5.39
N ALA A 103 17.55 0.47 -5.99
CA ALA A 103 16.95 0.59 -7.31
C ALA A 103 17.76 -0.10 -8.40
N GLU A 104 19.07 0.05 -8.32
CA GLU A 104 20.03 -0.58 -9.20
C GLU A 104 20.04 -2.12 -9.07
N LEU A 105 19.86 -2.68 -7.88
CA LEU A 105 20.04 -4.12 -7.66
C LEU A 105 19.02 -5.00 -8.37
N SER A 106 17.82 -4.49 -8.65
CA SER A 106 16.71 -5.31 -9.13
C SER A 106 15.60 -4.51 -9.81
N ASP A 107 14.81 -5.19 -10.65
CA ASP A 107 13.53 -4.67 -11.15
C ASP A 107 12.62 -4.18 -10.02
N PHE A 108 12.60 -4.89 -8.88
CA PHE A 108 11.81 -4.51 -7.72
C PHE A 108 12.22 -3.14 -7.16
N GLY A 109 13.51 -2.95 -6.92
CA GLY A 109 14.03 -1.66 -6.49
C GLY A 109 13.76 -0.57 -7.53
N THR A 110 13.94 -0.87 -8.82
CA THR A 110 13.69 0.07 -9.92
C THR A 110 12.23 0.55 -9.91
N ILE A 111 11.27 -0.36 -9.71
CA ILE A 111 9.85 -0.01 -9.63
C ILE A 111 9.59 0.90 -8.42
N LEU A 112 10.14 0.57 -7.25
CA LEU A 112 9.96 1.41 -6.06
C LEU A 112 10.51 2.83 -6.26
N ASP A 113 11.70 2.96 -6.86
CA ASP A 113 12.32 4.26 -7.09
C ASP A 113 11.51 5.09 -8.10
N GLN A 114 11.16 4.51 -9.26
CA GLN A 114 10.41 5.21 -10.31
C GLN A 114 9.01 5.62 -9.87
N HIS A 115 8.29 4.72 -9.20
CA HIS A 115 6.87 4.92 -8.93
C HIS A 115 6.62 5.60 -7.59
N ILE A 116 7.34 5.21 -6.54
CA ILE A 116 7.13 5.78 -5.20
C ILE A 116 7.90 7.08 -5.03
N VAL A 117 9.18 7.10 -5.42
CA VAL A 117 10.03 8.28 -5.21
C VAL A 117 9.87 9.30 -6.33
N GLU A 118 10.14 8.94 -7.58
CA GLU A 118 10.15 9.90 -8.69
C GLU A 118 8.75 10.39 -9.06
N ALA A 119 7.80 9.46 -9.28
CA ALA A 119 6.43 9.81 -9.66
C ALA A 119 5.57 10.24 -8.46
N GLY A 120 5.72 9.55 -7.32
CA GLY A 120 4.92 9.76 -6.12
C GLY A 120 5.42 10.87 -5.19
N GLY A 121 6.72 11.20 -5.23
CA GLY A 121 7.34 12.13 -4.28
C GLY A 121 7.34 11.61 -2.83
N LYS A 122 7.17 10.30 -2.65
CA LYS A 122 7.04 9.62 -1.35
C LYS A 122 8.35 8.96 -0.96
N SER A 123 8.43 8.54 0.30
CA SER A 123 9.55 7.77 0.81
C SER A 123 9.11 6.36 1.17
N TYR A 124 10.03 5.40 1.07
CA TYR A 124 9.76 4.01 1.42
C TYR A 124 10.85 3.42 2.31
N ASN A 125 10.45 2.44 3.11
CA ASN A 125 11.36 1.52 3.81
C ASN A 125 11.11 0.12 3.27
N VAL A 126 12.18 -0.67 3.22
CA VAL A 126 12.12 -2.11 2.97
C VAL A 126 12.69 -2.82 4.19
N GLU A 127 11.90 -3.74 4.75
CA GLU A 127 12.27 -4.57 5.88
C GLU A 127 12.13 -6.05 5.49
N TYR A 128 13.13 -6.85 5.85
CA TYR A 128 13.06 -8.31 5.74
C TYR A 128 12.79 -8.88 7.13
N ILE A 129 11.68 -9.58 7.27
CA ILE A 129 11.24 -10.17 8.54
C ILE A 129 11.24 -11.68 8.37
N ALA A 130 12.24 -12.34 8.94
CA ALA A 130 12.31 -13.79 8.96
C ALA A 130 11.49 -14.38 10.11
N TYR A 131 10.77 -15.45 9.81
CA TYR A 131 10.09 -16.32 10.76
C TYR A 131 10.60 -17.74 10.56
N ASP A 132 11.25 -18.27 11.59
CA ASP A 132 11.65 -19.68 11.64
C ASP A 132 10.49 -20.49 12.25
N PRO A 133 9.85 -21.39 11.49
CA PRO A 133 8.73 -22.18 11.99
C PRO A 133 9.13 -23.21 13.05
N SER A 134 10.40 -23.61 13.13
CA SER A 134 10.88 -24.66 14.03
C SER A 134 11.11 -24.10 15.44
N SER A 135 11.78 -22.95 15.52
CA SER A 135 12.11 -22.29 16.79
C SER A 135 11.04 -21.27 17.19
N GLY A 136 10.20 -20.84 16.25
CA GLY A 136 9.28 -19.72 16.41
C GLY A 136 10.00 -18.37 16.50
N SER A 137 11.29 -18.33 16.19
CA SER A 137 12.11 -17.12 16.24
C SER A 137 11.68 -16.13 15.17
N ARG A 138 11.91 -14.85 15.46
CA ARG A 138 11.67 -13.76 14.52
C ARG A 138 12.86 -12.83 14.48
N THR A 139 13.44 -12.67 13.30
CA THR A 139 14.57 -11.78 13.04
C THR A 139 14.13 -10.71 12.03
N SER A 140 14.57 -9.47 12.22
CA SER A 140 14.23 -8.36 11.32
C SER A 140 15.46 -7.61 10.90
N GLU A 141 15.60 -7.38 9.60
CA GLU A 141 16.69 -6.59 8.99
C GLU A 141 16.13 -5.42 8.20
N GLN A 142 16.71 -4.24 8.42
CA GLN A 142 16.38 -3.06 7.64
C GLN A 142 17.23 -3.04 6.37
N ILE A 143 16.57 -3.09 5.21
CA ILE A 143 17.24 -3.20 3.92
C ILE A 143 17.36 -1.85 3.26
N VAL A 144 16.25 -1.11 3.22
CA VAL A 144 16.25 0.30 2.81
C VAL A 144 15.59 1.10 3.91
N ARG A 145 16.25 2.18 4.33
CA ARG A 145 15.72 3.11 5.31
C ARG A 145 15.80 4.56 4.85
N MET A 146 14.73 5.06 4.25
CA MET A 146 14.61 6.48 3.88
C MET A 146 14.11 7.36 5.04
N GLY A 147 13.63 6.76 6.13
CA GLY A 147 13.15 7.49 7.31
C GLY A 147 11.69 7.17 7.63
N GLY A 148 10.94 8.17 8.09
CA GLY A 148 9.52 8.03 8.41
C GLY A 148 9.11 8.83 9.64
N GLY A 149 8.04 9.64 9.50
CA GLY A 149 7.36 10.33 10.58
C GLY A 149 5.91 9.84 10.71
N ALA A 150 5.19 10.30 11.73
CA ALA A 150 3.75 10.09 11.82
C ALA A 150 3.05 10.89 10.70
N SER A 151 2.95 10.32 9.51
CA SER A 151 2.06 10.82 8.47
C SER A 151 0.69 10.17 8.65
N ASP A 152 -0.38 10.89 8.29
CA ASP A 152 -1.75 10.34 8.31
C ASP A 152 -1.98 9.32 7.16
N SER A 153 -0.94 9.04 6.36
CA SER A 153 -0.99 8.29 5.11
C SER A 153 0.18 7.31 5.00
N VAL A 154 0.19 6.30 5.87
CA VAL A 154 1.16 5.20 5.81
C VAL A 154 0.49 3.99 5.15
N VAL A 155 1.13 3.46 4.12
CA VAL A 155 0.70 2.26 3.41
C VAL A 155 1.76 1.19 3.53
N SER A 156 1.36 -0.07 3.69
CA SER A 156 2.30 -1.19 3.70
C SER A 156 1.73 -2.38 2.94
N ALA A 157 2.60 -3.04 2.20
CA ALA A 157 2.34 -4.31 1.54
C ALA A 157 3.56 -5.22 1.72
N SER A 158 3.33 -6.54 1.68
CA SER A 158 4.40 -7.51 1.82
C SER A 158 4.19 -8.76 0.98
N TYR A 159 5.30 -9.47 0.76
CA TYR A 159 5.34 -10.75 0.08
C TYR A 159 6.30 -11.68 0.79
N THR A 160 5.88 -12.92 1.02
CA THR A 160 6.68 -13.92 1.74
C THR A 160 7.43 -14.81 0.76
N VAL A 161 8.73 -14.92 0.97
CA VAL A 161 9.61 -15.84 0.25
C VAL A 161 9.99 -16.99 1.19
N LEU A 162 10.03 -18.21 0.66
CA LEU A 162 10.60 -19.36 1.34
C LEU A 162 12.10 -19.43 1.02
N VAL A 163 12.92 -19.48 2.07
CA VAL A 163 14.38 -19.60 1.98
C VAL A 163 14.79 -20.94 2.54
N HIS A 164 15.41 -21.79 1.73
CA HIS A 164 15.84 -23.13 2.13
C HIS A 164 17.34 -23.14 2.47
N GLU A 165 17.76 -23.93 3.47
CA GLU A 165 19.15 -23.96 3.92
C GLU A 165 20.14 -24.45 2.84
N GLU A 166 19.65 -25.28 1.92
CA GLU A 166 20.42 -25.79 0.78
C GLU A 166 20.61 -24.74 -0.34
N GLN A 167 19.87 -23.63 -0.32
CA GLN A 167 20.04 -22.59 -1.32
C GLN A 167 21.36 -21.87 -1.11
N ASN A 168 21.99 -21.52 -2.23
CA ASN A 168 23.22 -20.75 -2.22
C ASN A 168 22.92 -19.26 -2.04
N LEU A 169 23.85 -18.60 -1.35
CA LEU A 169 23.91 -17.15 -1.31
C LEU A 169 24.37 -16.57 -2.66
N HIS A 170 24.04 -15.31 -2.89
CA HIS A 170 24.48 -14.55 -4.05
C HIS A 170 25.50 -13.51 -3.60
N THR A 171 26.70 -13.58 -4.18
CA THR A 171 27.82 -12.66 -3.92
C THR A 171 28.12 -11.79 -5.15
N SER A 172 27.21 -11.76 -6.13
CA SER A 172 27.29 -10.86 -7.28
C SER A 172 25.89 -10.50 -7.80
N ARG A 173 25.78 -9.33 -8.42
CA ARG A 173 24.53 -8.76 -8.93
C ARG A 173 23.86 -9.55 -10.06
N ALA A 174 24.56 -10.53 -10.62
CA ALA A 174 23.99 -11.47 -11.59
C ALA A 174 23.15 -12.58 -10.92
N PHE A 175 23.14 -12.65 -9.60
CA PHE A 175 22.42 -13.66 -8.81
C PHE A 175 22.70 -15.10 -9.26
N GLU A 176 23.94 -15.41 -9.62
CA GLU A 176 24.30 -16.73 -10.19
C GLU A 176 24.24 -17.89 -9.20
N GLY A 177 24.15 -17.62 -7.89
CA GLY A 177 24.07 -18.65 -6.84
C GLY A 177 25.41 -19.35 -6.61
N ASN A 178 26.50 -18.62 -6.82
CA ASN A 178 27.87 -19.13 -6.70
C ASN A 178 28.43 -19.00 -5.26
N GLY A 179 27.67 -18.43 -4.33
CA GLY A 179 28.06 -18.36 -2.93
C GLY A 179 27.91 -19.69 -2.21
N ASP A 180 28.36 -19.71 -0.96
CA ASP A 180 28.16 -20.84 -0.06
C ASP A 180 26.67 -21.10 0.20
N SER A 181 26.33 -22.33 0.57
CA SER A 181 24.96 -22.65 0.99
C SER A 181 24.64 -21.95 2.31
N ILE A 182 23.37 -21.62 2.51
CA ILE A 182 22.89 -21.01 3.76
C ILE A 182 23.21 -21.90 4.97
N GLU A 183 23.06 -23.22 4.84
CA GLU A 183 23.43 -24.19 5.87
C GLU A 183 24.90 -24.02 6.31
N SER A 184 25.80 -23.78 5.35
CA SER A 184 27.23 -23.60 5.61
C SER A 184 27.62 -22.19 6.05
N THR A 185 26.67 -21.26 6.15
CA THR A 185 26.91 -19.84 6.49
C THR A 185 26.22 -19.44 7.80
N PRO A 186 26.82 -19.70 8.99
CA PRO A 186 26.20 -19.37 10.29
C PRO A 186 25.94 -17.88 10.52
N ALA A 187 26.65 -17.00 9.82
CA ALA A 187 26.50 -15.55 9.97
C ALA A 187 25.29 -14.98 9.21
N TYR A 188 24.65 -15.76 8.34
CA TYR A 188 23.49 -15.31 7.59
C TYR A 188 22.28 -15.16 8.54
N PRO A 189 21.64 -13.97 8.62
CA PRO A 189 20.66 -13.66 9.66
C PRO A 189 19.37 -14.47 9.57
N PHE A 190 19.07 -15.07 8.41
CA PHE A 190 17.84 -15.85 8.18
C PHE A 190 18.11 -17.33 8.01
N LYS A 191 19.28 -17.80 8.45
CA LYS A 191 19.59 -19.21 8.49
C LYS A 191 18.56 -19.94 9.40
N PRO A 192 17.91 -21.01 8.92
CA PRO A 192 17.05 -21.85 9.75
C PRO A 192 17.83 -22.52 10.90
N ASP A 193 17.21 -22.63 12.07
CA ASP A 193 17.80 -23.23 13.26
C ASP A 193 17.82 -24.76 13.17
N THR A 194 16.66 -25.36 12.87
CA THR A 194 16.49 -26.83 12.82
C THR A 194 15.59 -27.35 11.70
N ASP A 195 14.73 -26.50 11.12
CA ASP A 195 13.98 -26.85 9.91
C ASP A 195 14.84 -26.58 8.67
N ALA A 196 14.50 -27.18 7.54
CA ALA A 196 15.24 -26.95 6.30
C ALA A 196 14.96 -25.57 5.66
N TYR A 197 14.04 -24.77 6.23
CA TYR A 197 13.64 -23.50 5.66
C TYR A 197 13.18 -22.46 6.68
N THR A 198 13.26 -21.19 6.28
CA THR A 198 12.75 -20.01 6.97
C THR A 198 11.81 -19.25 6.03
N LEU A 199 10.78 -18.62 6.58
CA LEU A 199 9.88 -17.74 5.81
C LEU A 199 10.34 -16.30 5.99
N VAL A 200 10.70 -15.63 4.90
CA VAL A 200 11.13 -14.23 4.92
C VAL A 200 10.04 -13.36 4.31
N GLU A 201 9.37 -12.57 5.13
CA GLU A 201 8.45 -11.52 4.68
C GLU A 201 9.26 -10.30 4.22
N VAL A 202 9.18 -9.99 2.93
CA VAL A 202 9.66 -8.74 2.36
C VAL A 202 8.54 -7.71 2.49
N ARG A 203 8.72 -6.74 3.38
CA ARG A 203 7.73 -5.71 3.65
C ARG A 203 8.20 -4.35 3.15
N VAL A 204 7.31 -3.67 2.44
CA VAL A 204 7.48 -2.28 2.04
C VAL A 204 6.52 -1.42 2.83
N THR A 205 7.00 -0.30 3.32
CA THR A 205 6.18 0.73 3.99
C THR A 205 6.45 2.06 3.30
N VAL A 206 5.40 2.78 2.92
CA VAL A 206 5.45 4.04 2.19
C VAL A 206 4.74 5.15 2.99
N TRP A 207 5.29 6.36 2.95
CA TRP A 207 4.71 7.56 3.57
C TRP A 207 5.02 8.84 2.77
#